data_AF-Q9N4G1-F1
#
_entry.id   AF-Q9N4G1-F1
#
_cell.length_a   1.000
_cell.length_b   1.000
_cell.length_c   1.000
_cell.angle_alpha   90.00
_cell.angle_beta   90.00
_cell.angle_gamma   90.00
#
_symmetry.space_group_name_H-M   'P 1'
#
loop_
_entity.id
_entity.type
_entity.pdbx_description
1 polymer ?
#
loop_
_entity_poly.entity_id
_entity_poly.type
_entity_poly.pdbx_seq_one_letter_code
_entity_poly.pdbx_strand_id
1 'polypeptide(L)'
;MFLRATESILGLGLLAYGLLEISRNPTWWAYTPVYLVPAILSIIQIPRNATWRTLSSLSIVAGGLYTSFLLWTFSSVESIPTIDLEEEAKNLPPVALGALLISFIRLTQDKISQPVHYVRSSIILAVALISFYAFISYF
;
A
#
# COMPACT_ATOMS: atom_id res chain seq x y z
N MET A 1 4.61 19.02 -10.87
CA MET A 1 3.25 19.23 -10.33
C MET A 1 2.30 18.13 -10.76
N PHE A 2 2.28 17.75 -12.05
CA PHE A 2 1.41 16.69 -12.59
C PHE A 2 1.46 15.37 -11.81
N LEU A 3 2.66 14.90 -11.45
CA LEU A 3 2.83 13.66 -10.68
C LEU A 3 2.12 13.71 -9.32
N ARG A 4 2.33 14.80 -8.55
CA ARG A 4 1.66 14.99 -7.25
C ARG A 4 0.15 15.04 -7.37
N ALA A 5 -0.37 15.73 -8.39
CA ALA A 5 -1.80 15.78 -8.63
C ALA A 5 -2.36 14.37 -8.91
N THR A 6 -1.65 13.57 -9.70
CA THR A 6 -2.03 12.18 -9.99
C THR A 6 -2.00 11.32 -8.73
N GLU A 7 -0.94 11.42 -7.94
CA GLU A 7 -0.79 10.71 -6.65
C GLU A 7 -1.92 11.07 -5.68
N SER A 8 -2.28 12.35 -5.58
CA SER A 8 -3.38 12.79 -4.72
C SER A 8 -4.76 12.37 -5.25
N ILE A 9 -4.97 12.32 -6.57
CA ILE A 9 -6.21 11.80 -7.16
C ILE A 9 -6.37 10.30 -6.86
N LEU A 10 -5.30 9.52 -7.01
CA LEU A 10 -5.29 8.10 -6.64
C LEU A 10 -5.54 7.92 -5.14
N GLY A 11 -4.90 8.77 -4.31
CA GLY A 11 -5.14 8.82 -2.87
C GLY A 11 -6.59 9.11 -2.51
N LEU A 12 -7.24 10.07 -3.18
CA LEU A 12 -8.65 10.38 -2.99
C LEU A 12 -9.55 9.20 -3.40
N GLY A 13 -9.25 8.55 -4.53
CA GLY A 13 -9.99 7.37 -4.98
C GLY A 13 -9.90 6.23 -3.96
N LEU A 14 -8.70 5.94 -3.46
CA LEU A 14 -8.46 4.91 -2.45
C LEU A 14 -9.10 5.25 -1.09
N LEU A 15 -9.09 6.53 -0.72
CA LEU A 15 -9.79 7.01 0.48
C LEU A 15 -11.30 6.83 0.35
N ALA A 16 -11.89 7.22 -0.79
CA ALA A 16 -13.31 7.04 -1.06
C ALA A 16 -13.71 5.55 -1.04
N TYR A 17 -12.88 4.69 -1.65
CA TYR A 17 -13.06 3.24 -1.57
C TYR A 17 -13.07 2.75 -0.13
N GLY A 18 -12.11 3.17 0.69
CA GLY A 18 -12.06 2.79 2.10
C GLY A 18 -13.24 3.24 2.93
N LEU A 19 -13.73 4.46 2.69
CA LEU A 19 -14.93 4.96 3.37
C LEU A 19 -16.18 4.16 2.98
N LEU A 20 -16.28 3.74 1.72
CA LEU A 20 -17.37 2.85 1.27
C LEU A 20 -17.24 1.46 1.91
N GLU A 21 -16.03 0.90 1.99
CA GLU A 21 -15.78 -0.41 2.59
C GLU A 21 -16.16 -0.46 4.07
N ILE A 22 -15.86 0.60 4.83
CA ILE A 22 -16.25 0.73 6.25
C ILE A 22 -17.76 0.57 6.44
N SER A 23 -18.57 1.03 5.48
CA SER A 23 -20.03 0.95 5.55
C SER A 23 -20.62 -0.38 5.11
N ARG A 24 -19.88 -1.18 4.33
CA ARG A 24 -20.40 -2.38 3.67
C ARG A 24 -19.87 -3.68 4.25
N ASN A 25 -18.64 -3.68 4.73
CA ASN A 25 -17.95 -4.91 5.10
C ASN A 25 -17.71 -4.99 6.61
N PRO A 26 -18.27 -5.95 7.35
CA PRO A 26 -18.05 -6.06 8.81
C PRO A 26 -16.58 -6.29 9.20
N THR A 27 -15.76 -6.85 8.31
CA THR A 27 -14.32 -7.08 8.53
C THR A 27 -13.45 -5.95 7.99
N TRP A 28 -14.04 -4.79 7.64
CA TRP A 28 -13.32 -3.62 7.10
C TRP A 28 -12.09 -3.25 7.93
N TRP A 29 -12.14 -3.42 9.26
CA TRP A 29 -11.09 -3.04 10.20
C TRP A 29 -9.78 -3.79 10.00
N ALA A 30 -9.81 -4.96 9.35
CA ALA A 30 -8.61 -5.75 9.06
C ALA A 30 -7.79 -5.14 7.91
N TYR A 31 -8.45 -4.66 6.86
CA TYR A 31 -7.80 -4.22 5.61
C TYR A 31 -7.71 -2.70 5.50
N THR A 32 -8.78 -2.01 5.90
CA THR A 32 -8.97 -0.57 5.62
C THR A 32 -7.87 0.31 6.20
N PRO A 33 -7.42 0.13 7.46
CA PRO A 33 -6.34 0.96 7.99
C PRO A 33 -5.06 0.89 7.15
N VAL A 34 -4.78 -0.27 6.53
CA VAL A 34 -3.54 -0.51 5.79
C VAL A 34 -3.47 0.31 4.51
N TYR A 35 -4.60 0.53 3.82
CA TYR A 35 -4.63 1.34 2.60
C TYR A 35 -5.16 2.78 2.82
N LEU A 36 -5.94 3.02 3.86
CA LEU A 36 -6.47 4.35 4.21
C LEU A 36 -5.37 5.29 4.71
N VAL A 37 -4.41 4.79 5.52
CA VAL A 37 -3.27 5.61 5.96
C VAL A 37 -2.41 6.07 4.77
N PRO A 38 -1.95 5.18 3.86
CA PRO A 38 -1.33 5.60 2.60
C PRO A 38 -2.16 6.57 1.77
N ALA A 39 -3.49 6.35 1.69
CA ALA A 39 -4.40 7.25 0.97
C ALA A 39 -4.35 8.67 1.55
N ILE A 40 -4.48 8.83 2.87
CA ILE A 40 -4.35 10.14 3.53
C ILE A 40 -2.96 10.76 3.30
N LEU A 41 -1.90 9.97 3.45
CA LEU A 41 -0.52 10.45 3.27
C LEU A 41 -0.20 10.87 1.82
N SER A 42 -0.85 10.25 0.83
CA SER A 42 -0.70 10.59 -0.58
C SER A 42 -1.47 11.85 -0.99
N ILE A 43 -2.55 12.18 -0.27
CA ILE A 43 -3.25 13.47 -0.38
C ILE A 43 -2.44 14.57 0.31
N ILE A 44 -1.99 14.32 1.54
CA ILE A 44 -1.28 15.30 2.37
C ILE A 44 0.23 15.05 2.30
N GLN A 45 0.87 15.48 1.20
CA GLN A 45 2.30 15.26 1.00
C GLN A 45 3.16 16.36 1.66
N ILE A 46 3.64 16.10 2.89
CA ILE A 46 4.53 17.03 3.62
C ILE A 46 5.87 16.34 3.93
N PRO A 47 6.75 16.12 2.93
CA PRO A 47 7.98 15.33 3.10
C PRO A 47 8.97 15.89 4.12
N ARG A 48 8.89 17.19 4.43
CA ARG A 48 9.74 17.82 5.44
C ARG A 48 9.28 17.54 6.87
N ASN A 49 8.01 17.16 7.07
CA ASN A 49 7.46 16.88 8.39
C ASN A 49 7.92 15.50 8.87
N ALA A 50 8.54 15.44 10.05
CA ALA A 50 9.00 14.20 10.67
C ALA A 50 7.85 13.19 10.84
N THR A 51 6.66 13.64 11.24
CA THR A 51 5.48 12.79 11.42
C THR A 51 5.05 12.13 10.11
N TRP A 52 4.97 12.90 9.03
CA TRP A 52 4.65 12.36 7.71
C TRP A 52 5.69 11.33 7.27
N ARG A 53 6.97 11.59 7.54
CA ARG A 53 8.05 10.63 7.25
C ARG A 53 7.89 9.35 8.06
N THR A 54 7.67 9.43 9.36
CA THR A 54 7.50 8.24 10.20
C THR A 54 6.28 7.43 9.79
N LEU A 55 5.13 8.08 9.58
CA LEU A 55 3.91 7.41 9.16
C LEU A 55 4.04 6.75 7.79
N SER A 56 4.63 7.44 6.81
CA SER A 56 4.85 6.84 5.48
C SER A 56 5.81 5.66 5.52
N SER A 57 6.89 5.72 6.32
CA SER A 57 7.77 4.57 6.51
C SER A 57 7.04 3.40 7.15
N LEU A 58 6.22 3.66 8.19
CA LEU A 58 5.41 2.65 8.86
C LEU A 58 4.41 2.02 7.88
N SER A 59 3.73 2.83 7.07
CA SER A 59 2.81 2.38 6.03
C SER A 59 3.48 1.51 4.97
N ILE A 60 4.71 1.85 4.55
CA ILE A 60 5.47 1.02 3.59
C ILE A 60 5.80 -0.34 4.21
N VAL A 61 6.31 -0.38 5.44
CA VAL A 61 6.70 -1.63 6.09
C VAL A 61 5.47 -2.48 6.40
N ALA A 62 4.45 -1.90 7.05
CA ALA A 62 3.22 -2.61 7.40
C ALA A 62 2.46 -3.05 6.15
N GLY A 63 2.28 -2.15 5.16
CA GLY A 63 1.63 -2.48 3.90
C GLY A 63 2.39 -3.53 3.10
N GLY A 64 3.72 -3.45 3.05
CA GLY A 64 4.57 -4.44 2.39
C GLY A 64 4.51 -5.82 3.03
N LEU A 65 4.62 -5.90 4.36
CA LEU A 65 4.48 -7.15 5.11
C LEU A 65 3.09 -7.74 4.93
N TYR A 66 2.04 -6.92 5.03
CA TYR A 66 0.66 -7.37 4.91
C TYR A 66 0.34 -7.85 3.48
N THR A 67 0.79 -7.12 2.47
CA THR A 67 0.67 -7.54 1.06
C THR A 67 1.41 -8.85 0.81
N SER A 68 2.63 -8.99 1.34
CA SER A 68 3.43 -10.22 1.19
C SER A 68 2.77 -11.41 1.87
N PHE A 69 2.20 -11.19 3.07
CA PHE A 69 1.48 -12.21 3.81
C PHE A 69 0.25 -12.68 3.05
N LEU A 70 -0.62 -11.76 2.62
CA LEU A 70 -1.82 -12.10 1.86
C LEU A 70 -1.48 -12.78 0.53
N LEU A 71 -0.50 -12.26 -0.21
CA LEU A 71 -0.04 -12.87 -1.46
C LEU A 71 0.44 -14.32 -1.24
N TRP A 72 1.22 -14.55 -0.19
CA TRP A 72 1.67 -15.89 0.18
C TRP A 72 0.52 -16.79 0.61
N THR A 73 -0.42 -16.28 1.41
CA THR A 73 -1.60 -17.03 1.87
C THR A 73 -2.47 -17.45 0.69
N PHE A 74 -2.82 -16.54 -0.20
CA PHE A 74 -3.65 -16.87 -1.35
C PHE A 74 -2.94 -17.83 -2.29
N SER A 75 -1.68 -17.59 -2.65
CA SER A 75 -0.92 -18.52 -3.51
C SER A 75 -0.71 -19.91 -2.89
N SER A 76 -0.68 -20.04 -1.57
CA SER A 76 -0.51 -21.33 -0.89
C SER A 76 -1.84 -22.06 -0.66
N VAL A 77 -2.90 -21.32 -0.29
CA VAL A 77 -4.18 -21.88 0.16
C VAL A 77 -5.17 -22.04 -0.97
N GLU A 78 -5.05 -21.31 -2.08
CA GLU A 78 -5.89 -21.50 -3.29
C GLU A 78 -5.81 -22.94 -3.84
N SER A 79 -4.79 -23.71 -3.45
CA SER A 79 -4.69 -25.14 -3.71
C SER A 79 -5.69 -26.02 -2.92
N ILE A 80 -6.40 -25.47 -1.93
CA ILE A 80 -7.28 -26.18 -1.01
C ILE A 80 -8.75 -25.88 -1.36
N PRO A 81 -9.49 -26.82 -1.97
CA PRO A 81 -10.84 -26.57 -2.49
C PRO A 81 -11.92 -26.33 -1.42
N THR A 82 -11.59 -26.51 -0.14
CA THR A 82 -12.54 -26.35 0.96
C THR A 82 -12.58 -24.93 1.53
N ILE A 83 -11.64 -24.06 1.17
CA ILE A 83 -11.55 -22.70 1.72
C ILE A 83 -11.79 -21.73 0.56
N ASP A 84 -13.00 -21.17 0.51
CA ASP A 84 -13.32 -20.10 -0.42
C ASP A 84 -12.64 -18.81 0.07
N LEU A 85 -11.50 -18.48 -0.54
CA LEU A 85 -10.75 -17.27 -0.29
C LEU A 85 -11.01 -16.20 -1.38
N GLU A 86 -11.88 -16.47 -2.36
CA GLU A 86 -12.12 -15.53 -3.46
C GLU A 86 -12.70 -14.20 -2.95
N GLU A 87 -13.54 -14.24 -1.92
CA GLU A 87 -14.08 -13.03 -1.31
C GLU A 87 -13.02 -12.19 -0.60
N GLU A 88 -12.06 -12.83 0.07
CA GLU A 88 -10.98 -12.14 0.79
C GLU A 88 -9.88 -11.64 -0.16
N ALA A 89 -9.66 -12.33 -1.27
CA ALA A 89 -8.69 -11.94 -2.30
C ALA A 89 -8.99 -10.56 -2.90
N LYS A 90 -10.27 -10.16 -2.94
CA LYS A 90 -10.72 -8.82 -3.41
C LYS A 90 -10.17 -7.67 -2.57
N ASN A 91 -9.73 -7.94 -1.34
CA ASN A 91 -9.11 -6.93 -0.47
C ASN A 91 -7.61 -6.73 -0.74
N LEU A 92 -6.96 -7.61 -1.51
CA LEU A 92 -5.54 -7.50 -1.81
C LEU A 92 -5.22 -6.30 -2.73
N PRO A 93 -5.94 -6.04 -3.84
CA PRO A 93 -5.64 -4.90 -4.71
C PRO A 93 -5.62 -3.53 -4.01
N PRO A 94 -6.60 -3.13 -3.15
CA PRO A 94 -6.53 -1.83 -2.49
C PRO A 94 -5.38 -1.74 -1.48
N VAL A 95 -5.08 -2.82 -0.76
CA VAL A 95 -3.91 -2.93 0.13
C VAL A 95 -2.61 -2.73 -0.66
N ALA A 96 -2.45 -3.49 -1.75
CA ALA A 96 -1.30 -3.44 -2.61
C ALA A 96 -1.13 -2.07 -3.27
N LEU A 97 -2.23 -1.46 -3.75
CA LEU A 97 -2.23 -0.13 -4.33
C LEU A 97 -1.81 0.94 -3.30
N GLY A 98 -2.32 0.85 -2.06
CA GLY A 98 -1.93 1.76 -0.98
C GLY A 98 -0.43 1.69 -0.69
N ALA A 99 0.12 0.48 -0.52
CA ALA A 99 1.54 0.26 -0.30
C ALA A 99 2.41 0.71 -1.49
N LEU A 100 1.96 0.43 -2.72
CA LEU A 100 2.62 0.84 -3.96
C LEU A 100 2.68 2.38 -4.07
N LEU A 101 1.55 3.04 -3.84
CA LEU A 101 1.42 4.50 -3.97
C LEU A 101 2.36 5.22 -3.00
N ILE A 102 2.36 4.86 -1.71
CA ILE A 102 3.21 5.52 -0.73
C ILE A 102 4.70 5.20 -0.93
N SER A 103 5.02 3.99 -1.42
CA SER A 103 6.38 3.61 -1.79
C SER A 103 6.89 4.46 -2.95
N PHE A 104 6.07 4.64 -3.98
CA PHE A 104 6.41 5.47 -5.14
C PHE A 104 6.62 6.94 -4.75
N ILE A 105 5.71 7.52 -3.96
CA ILE A 105 5.86 8.89 -3.44
C ILE A 105 7.15 9.03 -2.65
N ARG A 106 7.52 8.03 -1.84
CA ARG A 106 8.77 8.08 -1.09
C ARG A 106 10.00 7.97 -1.97
N LEU A 107 10.00 7.10 -2.97
CA LEU A 107 11.11 6.97 -3.92
C LEU A 107 11.32 8.25 -4.74
N THR A 108 10.25 8.90 -5.18
CA THR A 108 10.34 10.12 -6.00
C THR A 108 10.78 11.35 -5.21
N GLN A 109 10.56 11.35 -3.89
CA GLN A 109 10.93 12.44 -2.99
C GLN A 109 12.29 12.24 -2.31
N ASP A 110 12.87 11.04 -2.38
CA ASP A 110 14.12 10.75 -1.69
C ASP A 110 15.32 11.37 -2.41
N LYS A 111 16.21 12.00 -1.63
CA LYS A 111 17.48 12.51 -2.13
C LYS A 111 18.59 11.57 -1.66
N ILE A 112 19.23 10.90 -2.59
CA ILE A 112 20.31 9.96 -2.29
C ILE A 112 21.61 10.77 -2.17
N SER A 113 22.07 11.01 -0.95
CA SER A 113 23.33 11.70 -0.68
C SER A 113 24.32 10.85 0.13
N GLN A 114 23.85 9.74 0.71
CA GLN A 114 24.64 8.89 1.60
C GLN A 114 24.42 7.40 1.28
N PRO A 115 25.41 6.52 1.52
CA PRO A 115 25.28 5.07 1.30
C PRO A 115 24.05 4.44 1.97
N VAL A 116 23.72 4.88 3.20
CA VAL A 116 22.56 4.39 3.97
C VAL A 116 21.23 4.66 3.24
N HIS A 117 21.16 5.71 2.42
CA HIS A 117 19.95 6.00 1.65
C HIS A 117 19.69 4.94 0.58
N TYR A 118 20.74 4.32 0.01
CA TYR A 118 20.57 3.23 -0.95
C TYR A 118 19.90 2.02 -0.29
N VAL A 119 20.32 1.63 0.92
CA VAL A 119 19.71 0.50 1.63
C VAL A 119 18.22 0.75 1.86
N ARG A 120 17.87 1.95 2.34
CA ARG A 120 16.47 2.35 2.51
C ARG A 120 15.70 2.31 1.18
N SER A 121 16.23 2.92 0.13
CA SER A 121 15.57 2.97 -1.18
C SER A 121 15.40 1.57 -1.78
N SER A 122 16.36 0.66 -1.59
CA SER A 122 16.24 -0.74 -2.02
C SER A 122 15.10 -1.47 -1.31
N ILE A 123 14.90 -1.24 0.00
CA ILE A 123 13.78 -1.82 0.75
C ILE A 123 12.45 -1.27 0.21
N ILE A 124 12.36 0.06 0.01
CA ILE A 124 11.13 0.68 -0.52
C ILE A 124 10.84 0.17 -1.93
N LEU A 125 11.87 0.02 -2.77
CA LEU A 125 11.74 -0.52 -4.12
C LEU A 125 11.28 -1.98 -4.10
N ALA A 126 11.83 -2.82 -3.21
CA ALA A 126 11.39 -4.20 -3.05
C ALA A 126 9.90 -4.28 -2.66
N VAL A 127 9.47 -3.47 -1.69
CA VAL A 127 8.04 -3.38 -1.32
C VAL A 127 7.20 -2.92 -2.52
N ALA A 128 7.63 -1.89 -3.25
CA ALA A 128 6.92 -1.42 -4.43
C ALA A 128 6.77 -2.52 -5.50
N LEU A 129 7.81 -3.31 -5.76
CA LEU A 129 7.75 -4.41 -6.72
C LEU A 129 6.81 -5.54 -6.26
N ILE A 130 6.87 -5.94 -4.99
CA ILE A 130 5.97 -6.96 -4.43
C ILE A 130 4.52 -6.47 -4.48
N SER A 131 4.26 -5.23 -4.09
CA SER A 131 2.92 -4.65 -4.13
C SER A 131 2.42 -4.48 -5.56
N PHE A 132 3.27 -4.11 -6.51
CA PHE A 132 2.89 -4.04 -7.92
C PHE A 132 2.52 -5.42 -8.48
N TYR A 133 3.31 -6.44 -8.17
CA TYR A 133 3.01 -7.82 -8.54
C TYR A 133 1.69 -8.31 -7.92
N ALA A 134 1.50 -8.11 -6.61
CA ALA A 134 0.27 -8.49 -5.93
C ALA A 134 -0.97 -7.77 -6.49
N PHE A 135 -0.83 -6.49 -6.84
CA PHE A 135 -1.89 -5.72 -7.49
C PHE A 135 -2.26 -6.31 -8.84
N ILE A 136 -1.28 -6.59 -9.72
CA ILE A 136 -1.57 -7.15 -11.06
C ILE A 136 -2.16 -8.55 -10.99
N SER A 137 -1.68 -9.39 -10.07
CA SER A 137 -2.11 -10.79 -10.01
C SER A 137 -3.55 -10.97 -9.52
N TYR A 138 -4.12 -9.99 -8.82
CA TYR A 138 -5.45 -10.09 -8.17
C TYR A 138 -6.41 -8.96 -8.55
N PHE A 139 -6.05 -8.11 -9.51
CA PHE A 139 -6.93 -7.08 -10.08
C PHE A 139 -7.70 -7.64 -11.27
#